data_AF-A0A251NG14-F1
#
_entry.id   AF-A0A251NG14-F1
#
_cell.length_a   1.000
_cell.length_b   1.000
_cell.length_c   1.000
_cell.angle_alpha   90.00
_cell.angle_beta   90.00
_cell.angle_gamma   90.00
#
_symmetry.space_group_name_H-M   'P 1'
#
loop_
_entity.id
_entity.type
_entity.pdbx_description
1 polymer ?
#
loop_
_entity_poly.entity_id
_entity_poly.type
_entity_poly.pdbx_seq_one_letter_code
_entity_poly.pdbx_strand_id
1 'polypeptide(L)'
;MIPKPLRTLCTVAAALVGGFFTLNLASTATIGALRLATESKRRKIALPCGVCRGKGFYICKLCKGNNTIEWSPLYDPIAINPCLCPTCDGNGLVNTDTACL
;
A
#
# COMPACT_ATOMS: atom_id res chain seq x y z
N MET A 1 7.09 5.33 57.71
CA MET A 1 5.75 5.93 57.51
C MET A 1 5.83 6.76 56.23
N ILE A 2 5.30 6.29 55.08
CA ILE A 2 5.35 7.07 53.83
C ILE A 2 4.40 8.27 53.99
N PRO A 3 4.87 9.51 53.71
CA PRO A 3 4.01 10.68 53.79
C PRO A 3 2.83 10.55 52.81
N LYS A 4 1.61 10.73 53.32
CA LYS A 4 0.34 10.71 52.57
C LYS A 4 0.39 11.45 51.22
N PRO A 5 0.99 12.66 51.08
CA PRO A 5 1.05 13.37 49.80
C PRO A 5 1.89 12.67 48.72
N LEU A 6 2.94 11.94 49.13
CA LEU A 6 3.79 11.22 48.18
C LEU A 6 3.06 10.01 47.60
N ARG A 7 2.24 9.35 48.41
CA ARG A 7 1.42 8.22 47.98
C ARG A 7 0.39 8.63 46.93
N THR A 8 -0.28 9.77 47.13
CA THR A 8 -1.26 10.31 46.16
C THR A 8 -0.61 10.74 44.85
N LEU A 9 0.58 11.35 44.91
CA LEU A 9 1.32 11.75 43.71
C LEU A 9 1.69 10.54 42.85
N CYS A 10 2.22 9.47 43.47
CA CYS A 10 2.55 8.24 42.77
C CYS A 10 1.33 7.55 42.13
N THR A 11 0.16 7.60 42.79
CA THR A 11 -1.05 6.97 42.23
C THR A 11 -1.55 7.70 40.98
N VAL A 12 -1.54 9.03 41.00
CA VAL A 12 -1.92 9.85 39.85
C VAL A 12 -0.93 9.67 38.70
N ALA A 13 0.37 9.70 38.99
CA ALA A 13 1.41 9.48 37.98
C ALA A 13 1.28 8.08 37.33
N ALA A 14 1.07 7.04 38.13
CA ALA A 14 0.87 5.68 37.62
C ALA A 14 -0.39 5.57 36.75
N ALA A 15 -1.49 6.24 37.13
CA ALA A 15 -2.73 6.25 36.35
C ALA A 15 -2.54 6.95 34.99
N LEU A 16 -1.84 8.09 34.94
CA LEU A 16 -1.58 8.81 33.69
C LEU A 16 -0.66 8.01 32.76
N VAL A 17 0.42 7.43 33.29
CA VAL A 17 1.36 6.62 32.49
C VAL A 17 0.68 5.35 31.97
N GLY A 18 -0.05 4.64 32.82
CA GLY A 18 -0.81 3.46 32.42
C GLY A 18 -1.90 3.77 31.39
N GLY A 19 -2.61 4.89 31.57
CA GLY A 19 -3.61 5.38 30.62
C GLY A 19 -3.01 5.73 29.26
N PHE A 20 -1.90 6.47 29.24
CA PHE A 20 -1.23 6.83 27.99
C PHE A 20 -0.70 5.58 27.26
N PHE A 21 -0.07 4.66 28.00
CA PHE A 21 0.46 3.43 27.40
C PHE A 21 -0.63 2.57 26.78
N THR A 22 -1.76 2.39 27.47
CA THR A 22 -2.90 1.61 26.95
C THR A 22 -3.56 2.26 25.73
N LEU A 23 -3.73 3.58 25.72
CA LEU A 23 -4.24 4.34 24.57
C LEU A 23 -3.34 4.21 23.33
N ASN A 24 -2.02 4.32 23.50
CA ASN A 24 -1.07 4.18 22.40
C ASN A 24 -1.05 2.76 21.84
N LEU A 25 -1.09 1.75 22.73
CA LEU A 25 -1.13 0.36 22.32
C LEU A 25 -2.43 0.02 21.57
N ALA A 26 -3.58 0.47 22.07
CA ALA A 26 -4.87 0.31 21.42
C ALA A 26 -4.92 1.02 20.06
N SER A 27 -4.37 2.24 19.95
CA SER A 27 -4.30 2.99 18.69
C SER A 27 -3.43 2.27 17.66
N THR A 28 -2.29 1.73 18.07
CA THR A 28 -1.39 0.99 17.17
C THR A 28 -2.05 -0.29 16.68
N ALA A 29 -2.69 -1.04 17.58
CA ALA A 29 -3.41 -2.27 17.24
C ALA A 29 -4.58 -2.00 16.29
N THR A 30 -5.38 -0.96 16.53
CA THR A 30 -6.50 -0.58 15.66
C THR A 30 -6.04 -0.10 14.29
N ILE A 31 -4.96 0.68 14.19
CA ILE A 31 -4.39 1.07 12.90
C ILE A 31 -3.87 -0.16 12.15
N GLY A 32 -3.16 -1.07 12.82
CA GLY A 32 -2.69 -2.32 12.21
C GLY A 32 -3.84 -3.18 11.68
N ALA A 33 -4.89 -3.36 12.49
CA ALA A 33 -6.10 -4.08 12.10
C ALA A 33 -6.81 -3.39 10.91
N LEU A 34 -6.90 -2.07 10.92
CA LEU A 34 -7.49 -1.30 9.82
C LEU A 34 -6.63 -1.42 8.55
N ARG A 35 -5.30 -1.45 8.64
CA ARG A 35 -4.42 -1.67 7.48
C ARG A 35 -4.59 -3.07 6.89
N LEU A 36 -4.69 -4.11 7.71
CA LEU A 36 -4.95 -5.47 7.24
C LEU A 36 -6.35 -5.61 6.61
N ALA A 37 -7.36 -5.00 7.23
CA ALA A 37 -8.72 -4.98 6.71
C ALA A 37 -8.80 -4.16 5.41
N THR A 38 -8.14 -3.00 5.32
CA THR A 38 -8.12 -2.18 4.12
C THR A 38 -7.29 -2.82 3.01
N GLU A 39 -6.16 -3.46 3.29
CA GLU A 39 -5.37 -4.17 2.28
C GLU A 39 -6.15 -5.36 1.71
N SER A 40 -6.81 -6.15 2.56
CA SER A 40 -7.67 -7.25 2.09
C SER A 40 -8.88 -6.73 1.31
N LYS A 41 -9.47 -5.59 1.70
CA LYS A 41 -10.54 -4.95 0.94
C LYS A 41 -10.03 -4.34 -0.37
N ARG A 42 -8.82 -3.78 -0.40
CA ARG A 42 -8.20 -3.21 -1.61
C ARG A 42 -7.90 -4.29 -2.64
N ARG A 43 -7.48 -5.48 -2.21
CA ARG A 43 -7.37 -6.67 -3.07
C ARG A 43 -8.73 -7.16 -3.59
N LYS A 44 -9.82 -6.90 -2.88
CA LYS A 44 -11.19 -7.22 -3.32
C LYS A 44 -11.81 -6.15 -4.23
N ILE A 45 -11.45 -4.88 -4.04
CA ILE A 45 -12.00 -3.74 -4.79
C ILE A 45 -11.21 -3.49 -6.07
N ALA A 46 -9.89 -3.60 -6.04
CA ALA A 46 -9.08 -3.47 -7.25
C ALA A 46 -9.06 -4.80 -7.99
N LEU A 47 -9.86 -4.91 -9.05
CA LEU A 47 -9.80 -6.08 -9.92
C LEU A 47 -8.41 -6.11 -10.58
N PRO A 48 -7.68 -7.23 -10.51
CA PRO A 48 -6.46 -7.36 -11.30
C PRO A 48 -6.83 -7.17 -12.77
N CYS A 49 -6.06 -6.37 -13.49
CA CYS A 49 -6.29 -6.15 -14.91
C CYS A 49 -6.35 -7.50 -15.63
N GLY A 50 -7.48 -7.84 -16.25
CA GLY A 50 -7.68 -9.13 -16.92
C GLY A 50 -6.70 -9.36 -18.07
N VAL A 51 -6.25 -8.27 -18.71
CA VAL A 51 -5.34 -8.29 -19.86
C VAL A 51 -3.91 -8.62 -19.44
N CYS A 52 -3.37 -7.95 -18.42
CA CYS A 52 -2.02 -8.24 -17.91
C CYS A 52 -2.00 -9.19 -16.71
N ARG A 53 -3.16 -9.69 -16.27
CA ARG A 53 -3.34 -10.54 -15.08
C ARG A 53 -2.65 -10.02 -13.82
N GLY A 54 -2.73 -8.72 -13.57
CA GLY A 54 -2.06 -8.11 -12.41
C GLY A 54 -0.58 -7.76 -12.58
N LYS A 55 0.06 -8.11 -13.71
CA LYS A 55 1.51 -7.89 -13.91
C LYS A 55 1.91 -6.45 -14.26
N GLY A 56 0.98 -5.64 -14.77
CA GLY A 56 1.24 -4.26 -15.17
C GLY A 56 1.89 -4.08 -16.55
N PHE A 57 2.54 -5.10 -17.09
CA PHE A 57 3.17 -5.07 -18.42
C PHE A 57 2.60 -6.16 -19.35
N TYR A 58 2.67 -5.92 -20.66
CA TYR A 58 2.28 -6.91 -21.66
C TYR A 58 3.50 -7.70 -22.15
N ILE A 59 3.38 -9.02 -22.26
CA ILE A 59 4.45 -9.85 -22.83
C ILE A 59 4.40 -9.69 -24.35
N CYS A 60 5.16 -8.73 -24.87
CA CYS A 60 5.33 -8.56 -26.31
C CYS A 60 6.64 -9.19 -26.79
N LYS A 61 6.75 -9.44 -28.10
CA LYS A 61 7.92 -10.09 -28.72
C LYS A 61 9.23 -9.31 -28.53
N LEU A 62 9.13 -7.98 -28.41
CA LEU A 62 10.29 -7.09 -28.27
C LEU A 62 10.88 -7.17 -26.86
N CYS A 63 10.04 -7.05 -25.83
CA CYS A 63 10.49 -7.00 -24.45
C CYS A 63 10.71 -8.39 -23.86
N LYS A 64 10.17 -9.46 -24.47
CA LYS A 64 10.32 -10.86 -24.03
C LYS A 64 9.98 -11.09 -22.55
N GLY A 65 9.10 -10.25 -21.98
CA GLY A 65 8.74 -10.28 -20.57
C GLY A 65 9.63 -9.43 -19.65
N ASN A 66 10.67 -8.79 -20.18
CA ASN A 66 11.31 -7.65 -19.54
C ASN A 66 10.38 -6.43 -19.68
N ASN A 67 10.19 -5.66 -18.62
CA ASN A 67 9.26 -4.53 -18.58
C ASN A 67 9.70 -3.33 -19.44
N THR A 68 10.86 -3.41 -20.09
CA THR A 68 11.52 -2.35 -20.85
C THR A 68 12.18 -2.94 -22.10
N ILE A 69 12.29 -2.12 -23.14
CA ILE A 69 13.09 -2.40 -24.34
C ILE A 69 14.27 -1.46 -24.41
N GLU A 70 15.45 -2.02 -24.67
CA GLU A 70 16.69 -1.26 -24.83
C GLU A 70 16.78 -0.58 -26.20
N TRP A 71 16.03 -1.08 -27.17
CA TRP A 71 15.96 -0.53 -28.51
C TRP A 71 14.53 -0.63 -29.04
N SER A 72 14.10 0.40 -29.76
CA SER A 72 12.77 0.47 -30.38
C SER A 72 12.94 0.94 -31.84
N PRO A 73 12.19 0.39 -32.81
CA PRO A 73 12.23 0.84 -34.21
C PRO A 73 11.63 2.24 -34.41
N LEU A 74 10.99 2.80 -33.37
CA LEU A 74 10.58 4.20 -33.31
C LEU A 74 11.80 5.02 -32.89
N TYR A 75 12.32 5.85 -33.79
CA TYR A 75 13.55 6.62 -33.58
C TYR A 75 13.34 7.71 -32.53
N ASP A 76 13.52 7.34 -31.26
CA ASP A 76 13.54 8.28 -30.14
C ASP A 76 14.86 8.09 -29.37
N PRO A 77 15.86 8.98 -29.56
CA PRO A 77 17.26 8.69 -29.22
C PRO A 77 17.60 8.71 -27.72
N ILE A 78 16.63 8.93 -26.83
CA ILE A 78 16.86 9.18 -25.39
C ILE A 78 15.98 8.33 -24.45
N ALA A 79 14.99 7.57 -24.96
CA ALA A 79 13.99 6.91 -24.10
C ALA A 79 14.14 5.38 -24.04
N ILE A 80 14.28 4.85 -22.82
CA ILE A 80 14.00 3.44 -22.53
C ILE A 80 12.48 3.29 -22.53
N ASN A 81 11.90 2.66 -23.55
CA ASN A 81 10.45 2.52 -23.65
C ASN A 81 9.96 1.35 -22.77
N PRO A 82 9.11 1.63 -21.76
CA PRO A 82 8.53 0.57 -20.95
C PRO A 82 7.39 -0.12 -21.70
N CYS A 83 7.26 -1.44 -21.51
CA CYS A 83 6.28 -2.28 -22.19
C CYS A 83 5.00 -2.41 -21.36
N LEU A 84 4.45 -1.24 -21.02
CA LEU A 84 3.31 -1.12 -20.14
C LEU A 84 2.07 -1.74 -20.78
N CYS A 85 1.22 -2.31 -19.95
CA CYS A 85 -0.09 -2.74 -20.40
C CYS A 85 -0.94 -1.49 -20.67
N PRO A 86 -1.44 -1.27 -21.90
CA PRO A 86 -2.23 -0.06 -22.21
C PRO A 86 -3.55 -0.01 -21.43
N THR A 87 -4.01 -1.13 -20.88
CA THR A 87 -5.28 -1.23 -20.14
C THR A 87 -5.16 -0.79 -18.67
N CYS A 88 -3.99 -0.88 -18.06
CA CYS A 88 -3.77 -0.49 -16.66
C CYS A 88 -2.55 0.43 -16.47
N ASP A 89 -1.95 0.87 -17.56
CA ASP A 89 -0.82 1.80 -17.62
C ASP A 89 0.34 1.45 -16.67
N GLY A 90 0.65 0.16 -16.53
CA GLY A 90 1.71 -0.30 -15.61
C GLY A 90 1.25 -0.63 -14.19
N ASN A 91 0.07 -0.20 -13.75
CA ASN A 91 -0.36 -0.35 -12.36
C ASN A 91 -0.81 -1.77 -12.00
N GLY A 92 -1.07 -2.63 -12.99
CA GLY A 92 -1.53 -4.02 -12.78
C GLY A 92 -2.97 -4.13 -12.28
N LEU A 93 -3.55 -3.05 -11.78
CA LEU A 93 -4.91 -2.94 -11.29
C LEU A 93 -5.74 -2.11 -12.28
N VAL A 94 -6.98 -2.53 -12.53
CA VAL A 94 -7.96 -1.67 -13.19
C VAL A 94 -8.66 -0.90 -12.08
N ASN A 95 -8.59 0.43 -12.11
CA ASN A 95 -9.42 1.25 -11.25
C ASN A 95 -10.87 0.99 -11.64
N THR A 96 -11.71 0.61 -10.68
CA THR A 96 -13.14 0.35 -10.92
C THR A 96 -13.91 1.57 -11.41
N ASP A 97 -13.29 2.76 -11.39
CA ASP A 97 -13.85 4.02 -11.90
C ASP A 97 -13.57 4.21 -13.41
N THR A 98 -12.69 3.40 -13.99
CA THR A 98 -12.42 3.32 -15.44
C THR A 98 -12.85 1.94 -15.95
N ALA A 99 -14.09 1.55 -15.66
CA ALA A 99 -14.77 0.61 -16.53
C ALA A 99 -15.01 1.36 -17.85
N CYS A 100 -14.29 0.98 -18.91
CA CYS A 100 -14.54 1.49 -20.26
C CYS A 100 -16.02 1.29 -20.61
N LEU A 101 -16.75 2.40 -20.70
CA LEU A 101 -17.93 2.55 -21.57
C LEU A 101 -17.43 2.82 -23.00
#